data_AF-A0A4Z1INZ4-F1
#
_entry.id   AF-A0A4Z1INZ4-F1
#
_cell.length_a   1.000
_cell.length_b   1.000
_cell.length_c   1.000
_cell.angle_alpha   90.00
_cell.angle_beta   90.00
_cell.angle_gamma   90.00
#
_symmetry.space_group_name_H-M   'P 1'
#
loop_
_entity.id
_entity.type
_entity.pdbx_description
1 polymer ?
#
loop_
_entity_poly.entity_id
_entity_poly.type
_entity_poly.pdbx_seq_one_letter_code
_entity_poly.pdbx_strand_id
1 'polypeptide(L)'
;MPAQFIPRKSGRHRIACIALYRTLLEQCLRVPIPTELQPKGFTHPLKHLVRKQFRRNVREHSPKIVVAALKTGYEAEELIRAAGDGDADSRHKIYDLLHYRKSVATRSALVPQPPKLKIRYPEAIPGVPKLLETRPLPFEKLSGPRHVPKFAKAMVSNFLRIQKPQSPYLSRVLRDKIDTRQKRVNSRERIEYLEEIAFAENTWEDLIEDQLENEGLSVDKWNKKQPGLGWGVGFWEKDLQLADAYVKHLMVNEALKVVELSKKQLEIVDKEKELWKQERGQRRHDKKLAKLEKKFHVKHEPAPI
;
A
#
# COMPACT_ATOMS: atom_id res chain seq x y z
N MET A 1 17.70 -21.80 22.22
CA MET A 1 17.85 -20.44 21.67
C MET A 1 17.15 -19.47 22.62
N PRO A 2 17.82 -18.49 23.25
CA PRO A 2 17.14 -17.55 24.12
C PRO A 2 16.10 -16.75 23.31
N ALA A 3 14.87 -16.68 23.81
CA ALA A 3 13.76 -16.02 23.14
C ALA A 3 14.10 -14.55 22.87
N GLN A 4 14.22 -14.17 21.60
CA GLN A 4 14.47 -12.80 21.20
C GLN A 4 13.30 -11.93 21.68
N PHE A 5 13.55 -11.01 22.62
CA PHE A 5 12.54 -10.07 23.08
C PHE A 5 12.14 -9.16 21.90
N ILE A 6 10.92 -9.33 21.41
CA ILE A 6 10.31 -8.45 20.40
C ILE A 6 9.38 -7.51 21.15
N PRO A 7 9.76 -6.22 21.35
CA PRO A 7 9.00 -5.30 22.19
C PRO A 7 7.52 -5.18 21.80
N ARG A 8 7.24 -5.17 20.48
CA ARG A 8 5.87 -5.10 19.94
C ARG A 8 4.98 -6.29 20.29
N LYS A 9 5.56 -7.47 20.53
CA LYS A 9 4.82 -8.69 20.90
C LYS A 9 4.66 -8.81 22.42
N SER A 10 5.32 -7.95 23.20
CA SER A 10 5.18 -7.92 24.66
C SER A 10 4.04 -6.99 25.06
N GLY A 11 2.95 -7.56 25.60
CA GLY A 11 1.81 -6.80 26.11
C GLY A 11 2.21 -5.79 27.19
N ARG A 12 3.05 -6.22 28.16
CA ARG A 12 3.58 -5.35 29.23
C ARG A 12 4.30 -4.12 28.68
N HIS A 13 5.14 -4.31 27.66
CA HIS A 13 5.86 -3.20 27.02
C HIS A 13 4.92 -2.24 26.31
N ARG A 14 3.92 -2.75 25.56
CA ARG A 14 2.92 -1.90 24.89
C ARG A 14 2.16 -1.05 25.90
N ILE A 15 1.68 -1.64 26.99
CA ILE A 15 0.95 -0.92 28.04
C ILE A 15 1.81 0.18 28.66
N ALA A 16 3.05 -0.13 29.04
CA ALA A 16 3.97 0.86 29.62
C ALA A 16 4.24 2.03 28.65
N CYS A 17 4.47 1.75 27.36
CA CYS A 17 4.68 2.79 26.36
C CYS A 17 3.43 3.65 26.12
N ILE A 18 2.24 3.04 26.12
CA ILE A 18 0.96 3.76 25.96
C ILE A 18 0.71 4.66 27.18
N ALA A 19 0.95 4.15 28.40
CA ALA A 19 0.83 4.92 29.63
C ALA A 19 1.76 6.13 29.59
N LEU A 20 3.07 5.92 29.35
CA LEU A 20 4.06 7.00 29.25
C LEU A 20 3.72 8.01 28.15
N TYR A 21 3.22 7.54 27.00
CA TYR A 21 2.81 8.41 25.91
C TYR A 21 1.61 9.29 26.30
N ARG A 22 0.61 8.73 26.98
CA ARG A 22 -0.57 9.47 27.46
C ARG A 22 -0.19 10.50 28.52
N THR A 23 0.58 10.09 29.53
CA THR A 23 1.03 11.00 30.60
C THR A 23 1.82 12.18 30.05
N LEU A 24 2.78 11.93 29.15
CA LEU A 24 3.54 13.00 28.50
C LEU A 24 2.64 13.98 27.74
N LEU A 25 1.64 13.49 27.01
CA LEU A 25 0.73 14.37 26.26
C LEU A 25 -0.17 15.22 27.15
N GLU A 26 -0.59 14.68 28.30
CA GLU A 26 -1.39 15.39 29.29
C GLU A 26 -0.55 16.48 29.97
N GLN A 27 0.63 16.12 30.48
CA GLN A 27 1.54 17.06 31.16
C GLN A 27 2.02 18.17 30.22
N CYS A 28 2.21 17.88 28.92
CA CYS A 28 2.58 18.89 27.93
C CYS A 28 1.63 20.10 27.89
N LEU A 29 0.34 19.95 28.22
CA LEU A 29 -0.63 21.07 28.21
C LEU A 29 -0.49 22.00 29.41
N ARG A 30 0.11 21.53 30.51
CA ARG A 30 0.26 22.31 31.74
C ARG A 30 1.40 23.32 31.65
N VAL A 31 2.36 23.09 30.77
CA VAL A 31 3.51 23.98 30.58
C VAL A 31 3.08 25.22 29.80
N PRO A 32 3.16 26.43 30.36
CA PRO A 32 2.85 27.65 29.63
C PRO A 32 3.89 27.89 28.54
N ILE A 33 3.46 28.15 27.31
CA ILE A 33 4.38 28.42 26.18
C ILE A 33 4.18 29.86 25.68
N PRO A 34 5.25 30.68 25.69
CA PRO A 34 5.22 32.03 25.13
C PRO A 34 4.77 32.04 23.66
N THR A 35 3.99 33.04 23.27
CA THR A 35 3.41 33.18 21.92
C THR A 35 4.45 33.10 20.81
N GLU A 36 5.67 33.58 21.06
CA GLU A 36 6.79 33.54 20.10
C GLU A 36 7.24 32.12 19.73
N LEU A 37 7.07 31.16 20.65
CA LEU A 37 7.47 29.76 20.49
C LEU A 37 6.32 28.87 20.01
N GLN A 38 5.11 29.42 19.88
CA GLN A 38 3.98 28.67 19.37
C GLN A 38 4.13 28.46 17.85
N PRO A 39 3.98 27.21 17.36
CA PRO A 39 4.00 26.94 15.93
C PRO A 39 2.79 27.57 15.25
N LYS A 40 2.87 27.86 13.95
CA LYS A 40 1.75 28.40 13.14
C LYS A 40 0.52 27.46 13.01
N GLY A 41 0.48 26.32 13.72
CA GLY A 41 -0.57 25.32 13.60
C GLY A 41 -1.25 25.00 14.94
N PHE A 42 -2.40 24.32 14.88
CA PHE A 42 -3.28 24.02 16.02
C PHE A 42 -2.70 23.07 17.08
N THR A 43 -1.47 22.57 16.92
CA THR A 43 -0.91 21.54 17.81
C THR A 43 0.17 22.13 18.72
N HIS A 44 0.03 21.91 20.03
CA HIS A 44 1.06 22.28 21.00
C HIS A 44 2.44 21.74 20.60
N PRO A 45 3.52 22.55 20.64
CA PRO A 45 4.83 22.16 20.10
C PRO A 45 5.43 20.96 20.84
N LEU A 46 5.25 20.87 22.16
CA LEU A 46 5.72 19.70 22.94
C LEU A 46 4.97 18.43 22.56
N LYS A 47 3.65 18.51 22.33
CA LYS A 47 2.87 17.35 21.83
C LYS A 47 3.39 16.88 20.48
N HIS A 48 3.75 17.81 19.60
CA HIS A 48 4.32 17.45 18.30
C HIS A 48 5.67 16.72 18.44
N LEU A 49 6.55 17.18 19.34
CA LEU A 49 7.84 16.55 19.60
C LEU A 49 7.69 15.15 20.20
N VAL A 50 6.83 14.99 21.22
CA VAL A 50 6.53 13.68 21.82
C VAL A 50 6.00 12.71 20.76
N ARG A 51 4.99 13.11 19.99
CA ARG A 51 4.44 12.30 18.90
C ARG A 51 5.51 11.90 17.87
N LYS A 52 6.37 12.83 17.47
CA LYS A 52 7.45 12.58 16.52
C LYS A 52 8.46 11.58 17.08
N GLN A 53 8.82 11.69 18.35
CA GLN A 53 9.78 10.82 19.00
C GLN A 53 9.26 9.39 19.13
N PHE A 54 8.02 9.21 19.59
CA PHE A 54 7.41 7.89 19.67
C PHE A 54 7.32 7.24 18.28
N ARG A 55 6.87 7.98 17.26
CA ARG A 55 6.82 7.48 15.87
C ARG A 55 8.18 7.05 15.34
N ARG A 56 9.27 7.75 15.69
CA ARG A 56 10.64 7.37 15.31
C ARG A 56 11.00 6.00 15.88
N ASN A 57 10.65 5.76 17.14
CA ASN A 57 11.04 4.55 17.86
C ASN A 57 10.08 3.36 17.64
N VAL A 58 8.99 3.53 16.88
CA VAL A 58 7.95 2.50 16.66
C VAL A 58 8.48 1.20 16.04
N ARG A 59 9.58 1.25 15.27
CA ARG A 59 10.19 0.09 14.59
C ARG A 59 11.47 -0.40 15.29
N GLU A 60 11.78 0.13 16.47
CA GLU A 60 12.96 -0.30 17.20
C GLU A 60 12.72 -1.63 17.90
N HIS A 61 13.65 -2.56 17.70
CA HIS A 61 13.57 -3.92 18.24
C HIS A 61 14.70 -4.24 19.24
N SER A 62 15.73 -3.40 19.31
CA SER A 62 16.87 -3.61 20.19
C SER A 62 16.51 -3.28 21.65
N PRO A 63 16.61 -4.24 22.60
CA PRO A 63 16.30 -3.98 24.00
C PRO A 63 17.10 -2.82 24.60
N LYS A 64 18.38 -2.69 24.22
CA LYS A 64 19.25 -1.60 24.71
C LYS A 64 18.74 -0.22 24.29
N ILE A 65 18.32 -0.09 23.02
CA ILE A 65 17.78 1.16 22.48
C ILE A 65 16.44 1.47 23.12
N VAL A 66 15.58 0.45 23.29
CA VAL A 66 14.25 0.61 23.91
C VAL A 66 14.37 1.04 25.37
N VAL A 67 15.25 0.41 26.16
CA VAL A 67 15.45 0.78 27.57
C VAL A 67 16.03 2.19 27.68
N ALA A 68 17.03 2.53 26.87
CA ALA A 68 17.59 3.89 26.85
C ALA A 68 16.52 4.92 26.48
N ALA A 69 15.70 4.64 25.46
CA ALA A 69 14.62 5.52 25.04
C ALA A 69 13.54 5.70 26.12
N LEU A 70 13.17 4.62 26.83
CA LEU A 70 12.21 4.70 27.93
C LEU A 70 12.76 5.53 29.09
N LYS A 71 14.03 5.35 29.48
CA LYS A 71 14.69 6.18 30.50
C LYS A 71 14.62 7.66 30.13
N THR A 72 15.01 8.01 28.90
CA THR A 72 14.90 9.41 28.42
C THR A 72 13.45 9.91 28.39
N GLY A 73 12.47 9.01 28.22
CA GLY A 73 11.05 9.36 28.25
C GLY A 73 10.55 9.68 29.66
N TYR A 74 11.00 8.94 30.68
CA TYR A 74 10.70 9.24 32.08
C TYR A 74 11.39 10.51 32.57
N GLU A 75 12.65 10.71 32.20
CA GLU A 75 13.38 11.97 32.47
C GLU A 75 12.67 13.18 31.83
N ALA A 76 12.18 13.02 30.59
CA ALA A 76 11.41 14.06 29.92
C ALA A 76 10.06 14.32 30.61
N GLU A 77 9.40 13.29 31.11
CA GLU A 77 8.13 13.44 31.84
C GLU A 77 8.35 14.17 33.15
N GLU A 78 9.42 13.86 33.88
CA GLU A 78 9.83 14.58 35.09
C GLU A 78 10.09 16.06 34.83
N LEU A 79 10.86 16.37 33.78
CA LEU A 79 11.16 17.74 33.38
C LEU A 79 9.91 18.52 32.98
N ILE A 80 8.99 17.91 32.21
CA ILE A 80 7.74 18.56 31.79
C ILE A 80 6.81 18.78 32.99
N ARG A 81 6.74 17.82 33.91
CA ARG A 81 5.93 17.93 35.12
C ARG A 81 6.44 19.04 36.03
N ALA A 82 7.74 19.06 36.32
CA ALA A 82 8.37 20.12 37.10
C ALA A 82 8.16 21.51 36.47
N ALA A 83 8.29 21.61 35.14
CA ALA A 83 8.01 22.84 34.42
C ALA A 83 6.54 23.28 34.50
N GLY A 84 5.60 22.33 34.52
CA GLY A 84 4.16 22.58 34.67
C GLY A 84 3.76 22.94 36.11
N ASP A 85 4.48 22.42 37.11
CA ASP A 85 4.26 22.72 38.54
C ASP A 85 4.88 24.07 38.96
N GLY A 86 5.64 24.71 38.06
CA GLY A 86 6.15 26.06 38.27
C GLY A 86 7.65 26.15 38.54
N ASP A 87 8.44 25.10 38.28
CA ASP A 87 9.90 25.22 38.31
C ASP A 87 10.40 26.10 37.15
N ALA A 88 11.25 27.09 37.47
CA ALA A 88 11.77 28.05 36.49
C ALA A 88 12.88 27.44 35.63
N ASP A 89 13.74 26.61 36.23
CA ASP A 89 14.90 26.02 35.54
C ASP A 89 14.45 24.99 34.51
N SER A 90 13.51 24.13 34.87
CA SER A 90 12.90 23.16 33.94
C SER A 90 12.16 23.86 32.80
N ARG A 91 11.48 24.98 33.07
CA ARG A 91 10.83 25.80 32.01
C ARG A 91 11.86 26.40 31.06
N HIS A 92 12.94 26.96 31.58
CA HIS A 92 14.01 27.53 30.76
C HIS A 92 14.62 26.48 29.82
N LYS A 93 14.94 25.28 30.33
CA LYS A 93 15.43 24.15 29.51
C LYS A 93 14.48 23.79 28.36
N ILE A 94 13.16 23.80 28.60
CA ILE A 94 12.17 23.55 27.56
C ILE A 94 12.21 24.65 26.50
N TYR A 95 12.23 25.91 26.92
CA TYR A 95 12.23 27.06 26.01
C TYR A 95 13.50 27.07 25.14
N ASP A 96 14.67 26.82 25.72
CA ASP A 96 15.93 26.72 24.98
C ASP A 96 15.88 25.65 23.88
N LEU A 97 15.31 24.49 24.20
CA LEU A 97 15.11 23.42 23.23
C LEU A 97 14.18 23.87 22.09
N LEU A 98 13.08 24.55 22.43
CA LEU A 98 12.13 25.05 21.43
C LEU A 98 12.76 26.14 20.54
N HIS A 99 13.54 27.06 21.12
CA HIS A 99 14.31 28.07 20.39
C HIS A 99 15.30 27.41 19.43
N TYR A 100 16.08 26.45 19.90
CA TYR A 100 17.02 25.69 19.07
C TYR A 100 16.32 24.95 17.92
N ARG A 101 15.15 24.34 18.18
CA ARG A 101 14.38 23.66 17.12
C ARG A 101 13.84 24.64 16.09
N LYS A 102 13.35 25.80 16.52
CA LYS A 102 12.87 26.85 15.63
C LYS A 102 14.00 27.39 14.76
N SER A 103 15.20 27.61 15.32
CA SER A 103 16.37 28.06 14.55
C SER A 103 16.81 27.02 13.53
N VAL A 104 16.86 25.73 13.89
CA VAL A 104 17.20 24.64 12.95
C VAL A 104 16.17 24.54 11.83
N ALA A 105 14.87 24.61 12.15
CA ALA A 105 13.82 24.57 11.14
C ALA A 105 13.93 25.75 10.15
N THR A 106 14.19 26.95 10.66
CA THR A 106 14.38 28.15 9.85
C THR A 106 15.59 28.00 8.92
N ARG A 107 16.73 27.53 9.43
CA ARG A 107 17.93 27.26 8.61
C ARG A 107 17.66 26.21 7.52
N SER A 108 16.93 25.14 7.85
CA SER A 108 16.60 24.09 6.89
C SER A 108 15.66 24.57 5.76
N ALA A 109 14.78 25.52 6.04
CA ALA A 109 13.87 26.10 5.05
C ALA A 109 14.58 27.02 4.05
N LEU A 110 15.75 27.56 4.41
CA LEU A 110 16.58 28.38 3.52
C LEU A 110 17.36 27.54 2.48
N VAL A 111 17.47 26.23 2.68
CA VAL A 111 18.15 25.34 1.74
C VAL A 111 17.18 25.04 0.58
N PRO A 112 17.47 25.46 -0.66
CA PRO A 112 16.60 25.18 -1.80
C PRO A 112 16.53 23.67 -2.01
N GLN A 113 15.31 23.10 -1.91
CA GLN A 113 15.09 21.69 -2.20
C GLN A 113 15.09 21.49 -3.72
N PRO A 114 15.73 20.42 -4.25
CA PRO A 114 15.66 20.11 -5.66
C PRO A 114 14.19 19.94 -6.08
N PRO A 115 13.78 20.45 -7.25
CA PRO A 115 12.42 20.29 -7.71
C PRO A 115 12.09 18.79 -7.80
N LYS A 116 11.02 18.36 -7.14
CA LYS A 116 10.56 16.97 -7.20
C LYS A 116 10.28 16.63 -8.67
N LEU A 117 11.01 15.67 -9.23
CA LEU A 117 10.79 15.19 -10.59
C LEU A 117 9.35 14.67 -10.70
N LYS A 118 8.52 15.33 -11.53
CA LYS A 118 7.19 14.85 -11.86
C LYS A 118 7.34 13.68 -12.84
N ILE A 119 7.39 12.45 -12.33
CA ILE A 119 7.37 11.25 -13.18
C ILE A 119 6.04 11.25 -13.93
N ARG A 120 6.09 11.51 -15.25
CA ARG A 120 4.91 11.39 -16.12
C ARG A 120 4.76 9.94 -16.53
N TYR A 121 3.67 9.34 -16.10
CA TYR A 121 3.31 8.01 -16.50
C TYR A 121 2.60 8.06 -17.86
N PRO A 122 2.85 7.11 -18.78
CA PRO A 122 2.14 7.06 -20.06
C PRO A 122 0.64 6.91 -19.82
N GLU A 123 -0.16 7.80 -20.39
CA GLU A 123 -1.61 7.77 -20.31
C GLU A 123 -2.23 7.08 -21.54
N ALA A 124 -3.52 6.74 -21.43
CA ALA A 124 -4.26 6.23 -22.57
C ALA A 124 -4.47 7.36 -23.57
N ILE A 125 -4.13 7.13 -24.83
CA ILE A 125 -4.39 8.12 -25.88
C ILE A 125 -5.92 8.14 -26.12
N PRO A 126 -6.60 9.27 -25.90
CA PRO A 126 -8.04 9.36 -26.07
C PRO A 126 -8.42 9.11 -27.54
N GLY A 127 -9.54 8.41 -27.77
CA GLY A 127 -10.05 8.08 -29.10
C GLY A 127 -9.41 6.87 -29.79
N VAL A 128 -8.35 6.29 -29.23
CA VAL A 128 -7.74 5.06 -29.79
C VAL A 128 -8.56 3.83 -29.36
N PRO A 129 -9.02 2.99 -30.31
CA PRO A 129 -9.80 1.80 -29.98
C PRO A 129 -8.98 0.81 -29.16
N LYS A 130 -9.64 0.00 -28.33
CA LYS A 130 -8.93 -0.97 -27.50
C LYS A 130 -8.34 -2.07 -28.38
N LEU A 131 -7.11 -2.46 -28.06
CA LEU A 131 -6.37 -3.50 -28.77
C LEU A 131 -7.15 -4.81 -28.95
N LEU A 132 -7.95 -5.22 -27.94
CA LEU A 132 -8.75 -6.44 -28.01
C LEU A 132 -9.97 -6.32 -28.92
N GLU A 133 -10.44 -5.10 -29.22
CA GLU A 133 -11.59 -4.84 -30.10
C GLU A 133 -11.15 -4.71 -31.56
N THR A 134 -9.92 -4.24 -31.81
CA THR A 134 -9.40 -3.99 -33.17
C THR A 134 -8.74 -5.22 -33.82
N ARG A 135 -8.34 -6.23 -33.04
CA ARG A 135 -7.59 -7.40 -33.52
C ARG A 135 -8.52 -8.56 -33.87
N PRO A 136 -8.21 -9.37 -34.90
CA PRO A 136 -7.00 -9.37 -35.75
C PRO A 136 -6.96 -8.24 -36.79
N LEU A 137 -5.77 -7.77 -37.15
CA LEU A 137 -5.61 -6.74 -38.20
C LEU A 137 -5.65 -7.37 -39.61
N PRO A 138 -6.19 -6.66 -40.62
CA PRO A 138 -6.07 -7.09 -42.02
C PRO A 138 -4.61 -6.96 -42.51
N PHE A 139 -4.24 -7.76 -43.51
CA PHE A 139 -2.86 -7.84 -44.01
C PHE A 139 -2.30 -6.48 -44.48
N GLU A 140 -3.13 -5.66 -45.13
CA GLU A 140 -2.79 -4.33 -45.62
C GLU A 140 -2.32 -3.37 -44.52
N LYS A 141 -2.81 -3.55 -43.29
CA LYS A 141 -2.45 -2.71 -42.14
C LYS A 141 -1.21 -3.22 -41.40
N LEU A 142 -0.59 -4.31 -41.87
CA LEU A 142 0.62 -4.86 -41.28
C LEU A 142 1.86 -4.28 -41.97
N SER A 143 2.85 -3.87 -41.18
CA SER A 143 4.16 -3.39 -41.68
C SER A 143 5.03 -4.50 -42.29
N GLY A 144 4.56 -5.75 -42.33
CA GLY A 144 5.34 -6.91 -42.76
C GLY A 144 4.60 -8.22 -42.53
N PRO A 145 5.32 -9.36 -42.50
CA PRO A 145 4.70 -10.65 -42.21
C PRO A 145 3.95 -10.63 -40.88
N ARG A 146 2.72 -11.16 -40.87
CA ARG A 146 1.96 -11.35 -39.63
C ARG A 146 2.78 -12.12 -38.61
N HIS A 147 2.74 -11.65 -37.37
CA HIS A 147 3.31 -12.34 -36.22
C HIS A 147 2.19 -12.61 -35.21
N VAL A 148 2.02 -13.87 -34.82
CA VAL A 148 1.00 -14.28 -33.85
C VAL A 148 1.35 -13.73 -32.46
N PRO A 149 0.49 -12.94 -31.81
CA PRO A 149 0.72 -12.46 -30.46
C PRO A 149 0.92 -13.61 -29.47
N LYS A 150 1.81 -13.43 -28.49
CA LYS A 150 2.03 -14.45 -27.45
C LYS A 150 1.12 -14.15 -26.26
N PHE A 151 0.26 -15.10 -25.91
CA PHE A 151 -0.49 -15.05 -24.66
C PHE A 151 0.48 -15.21 -23.49
N ALA A 152 0.54 -14.22 -22.61
CA ALA A 152 1.46 -14.17 -21.49
C ALA A 152 0.70 -13.90 -20.19
N LYS A 153 1.10 -14.61 -19.13
CA LYS A 153 0.58 -14.41 -17.78
C LYS A 153 1.54 -13.49 -17.01
N ALA A 154 1.02 -12.40 -16.47
CA ALA A 154 1.62 -11.72 -15.33
C ALA A 154 0.87 -12.14 -14.07
N MET A 155 1.56 -12.15 -12.92
CA MET A 155 1.10 -12.58 -11.59
C MET A 155 -0.43 -12.58 -11.40
N VAL A 156 -1.09 -11.43 -11.59
CA VAL A 156 -2.54 -11.23 -11.37
C VAL A 156 -3.35 -11.00 -12.65
N SER A 157 -2.71 -10.82 -13.81
CA SER A 157 -3.41 -10.47 -15.06
C SER A 157 -2.76 -11.12 -16.27
N ASN A 158 -3.58 -11.60 -17.21
CA ASN A 158 -3.13 -12.08 -18.50
C ASN A 158 -3.13 -10.96 -19.54
N PHE A 159 -2.20 -11.01 -20.50
CA PHE A 159 -2.11 -10.03 -21.57
C PHE A 159 -1.54 -10.66 -22.85
N LEU A 160 -1.86 -10.02 -23.99
CA LEU A 160 -1.25 -10.34 -25.27
C LEU A 160 0.04 -9.54 -25.44
N ARG A 161 1.14 -10.25 -25.69
CA ARG A 161 2.42 -9.66 -26.05
C ARG A 161 2.55 -9.58 -27.56
N ILE A 162 2.42 -8.36 -28.08
CA ILE A 162 2.56 -8.06 -29.51
C ILE A 162 4.02 -7.82 -29.88
N GLN A 163 4.73 -7.01 -29.07
CA GLN A 163 6.09 -6.58 -29.36
C GLN A 163 7.03 -6.80 -28.16
N LYS A 164 8.34 -6.72 -28.43
CA LYS A 164 9.39 -6.70 -27.41
C LYS A 164 10.29 -5.47 -27.69
N PRO A 165 10.50 -4.57 -26.71
CA PRO A 165 9.88 -4.51 -25.38
C PRO A 165 8.38 -4.16 -25.44
N GLN A 166 7.62 -4.50 -24.39
CA GLN A 166 6.19 -4.16 -24.30
C GLN A 166 5.97 -2.65 -24.15
N SER A 167 4.77 -2.17 -24.49
CA SER A 167 4.47 -0.73 -24.37
C SER A 167 4.57 -0.24 -22.92
N PRO A 168 5.18 0.94 -22.67
CA PRO A 168 5.27 1.51 -21.33
C PRO A 168 3.92 1.67 -20.63
N TYR A 169 2.86 1.98 -21.39
CA TYR A 169 1.49 2.06 -20.89
C TYR A 169 1.00 0.72 -20.33
N LEU A 170 1.16 -0.39 -21.07
CA LEU A 170 0.73 -1.71 -20.61
C LEU A 170 1.53 -2.13 -19.38
N SER A 171 2.84 -1.88 -19.35
CA SER A 171 3.69 -2.15 -18.20
C SER A 171 3.24 -1.38 -16.94
N ARG A 172 2.79 -0.13 -17.08
CA ARG A 172 2.16 0.62 -15.97
C ARG A 172 0.87 -0.05 -15.50
N VAL A 173 -0.07 -0.31 -16.41
CA VAL A 173 -1.37 -0.91 -16.05
C VAL A 173 -1.19 -2.27 -15.35
N LEU A 174 -0.22 -3.08 -15.79
CA LEU A 174 0.10 -4.34 -15.14
C LEU A 174 0.66 -4.14 -13.71
N ARG A 175 1.53 -3.15 -13.51
CA ARG A 175 2.02 -2.79 -12.17
C ARG A 175 0.90 -2.30 -11.27
N ASP A 176 0.04 -1.40 -11.74
CA ASP A 176 -1.08 -0.87 -10.95
C ASP A 176 -2.03 -1.99 -10.49
N LYS A 177 -2.26 -2.99 -11.36
CA LYS A 177 -3.04 -4.19 -10.99
C LYS A 177 -2.34 -5.06 -9.95
N ILE A 178 -1.03 -5.29 -10.10
CA ILE A 178 -0.24 -6.04 -9.11
C ILE A 178 -0.25 -5.32 -7.76
N ASP A 179 -0.03 -4.02 -7.73
CA ASP A 179 -0.04 -3.21 -6.51
C ASP A 179 -1.42 -3.20 -5.85
N THR A 180 -2.49 -3.11 -6.64
CA THR A 180 -3.86 -3.19 -6.13
C THR A 180 -4.13 -4.55 -5.50
N ARG A 181 -3.66 -5.64 -6.12
CA ARG A 181 -3.78 -6.99 -5.55
C ARG A 181 -2.99 -7.11 -4.25
N GLN A 182 -1.76 -6.60 -4.23
CA GLN A 182 -0.92 -6.63 -3.03
C GLN A 182 -1.57 -5.85 -1.89
N LYS A 183 -2.14 -4.68 -2.16
CA LYS A 183 -2.89 -3.91 -1.15
C LYS A 183 -4.05 -4.71 -0.56
N ARG A 184 -4.82 -5.42 -1.39
CA ARG A 184 -5.91 -6.27 -0.92
C ARG A 184 -5.41 -7.43 -0.05
N VAL A 185 -4.31 -8.09 -0.45
CA VAL A 185 -3.68 -9.14 0.35
C VAL A 185 -3.23 -8.59 1.72
N ASN A 186 -2.50 -7.47 1.72
CA ASN A 186 -2.07 -6.82 2.96
C ASN A 186 -3.25 -6.38 3.84
N SER A 187 -4.34 -5.91 3.23
CA SER A 187 -5.56 -5.57 3.99
C SER A 187 -6.16 -6.79 4.67
N ARG A 188 -6.18 -7.94 4.00
CA ARG A 188 -6.69 -9.19 4.60
C ARG A 188 -5.79 -9.69 5.72
N GLU A 189 -4.47 -9.70 5.53
CA GLU A 189 -3.52 -10.03 6.60
C GLU A 189 -3.70 -9.11 7.83
N ARG A 190 -3.98 -7.82 7.59
CA ARG A 190 -4.29 -6.89 8.68
C ARG A 190 -5.62 -7.19 9.36
N ILE A 191 -6.66 -7.53 8.60
CA ILE A 191 -7.97 -7.87 9.15
C ILE A 191 -7.86 -9.13 10.00
N GLU A 192 -7.20 -10.18 9.49
CA GLU A 192 -6.94 -11.43 10.22
C GLU A 192 -6.25 -11.17 11.58
N TYR A 193 -5.19 -10.35 11.59
CA TYR A 193 -4.54 -9.95 12.84
C TYR A 193 -5.48 -9.17 13.79
N LEU A 194 -6.38 -8.34 13.25
CA LEU A 194 -7.35 -7.61 14.06
C LEU A 194 -8.46 -8.53 14.56
N GLU A 195 -8.85 -9.55 13.81
CA GLU A 195 -9.84 -10.55 14.23
C GLU A 195 -9.31 -11.33 15.44
N GLU A 196 -8.04 -11.74 15.43
CA GLU A 196 -7.41 -12.37 16.60
C GLU A 196 -7.51 -11.49 17.86
N ILE A 197 -7.29 -10.18 17.71
CA ILE A 197 -7.43 -9.23 18.81
C ILE A 197 -8.89 -9.11 19.23
N ALA A 198 -9.80 -8.97 18.27
CA ALA A 198 -11.24 -8.83 18.53
C ALA A 198 -11.79 -10.04 19.31
N PHE A 199 -11.38 -11.25 18.96
CA PHE A 199 -11.72 -12.45 19.73
C PHE A 199 -11.20 -12.37 21.17
N ALA A 200 -9.96 -11.92 21.35
CA ALA A 200 -9.40 -11.75 22.69
C ALA A 200 -10.15 -10.67 23.49
N GLU A 201 -10.57 -9.57 22.85
CA GLU A 201 -11.38 -8.52 23.49
C GLU A 201 -12.76 -9.05 23.90
N ASN A 202 -13.45 -9.82 23.06
CA ASN A 202 -14.71 -10.46 23.48
C ASN A 202 -14.51 -11.36 24.70
N THR A 203 -13.49 -12.23 24.67
CA THR A 203 -13.22 -13.12 25.81
C THR A 203 -12.89 -12.34 27.07
N TRP A 204 -12.28 -11.16 26.92
CA TRP A 204 -12.03 -10.27 28.04
C TRP A 204 -13.32 -9.60 28.53
N GLU A 205 -14.21 -9.19 27.63
CA GLU A 205 -15.54 -8.68 28.00
C GLU A 205 -16.34 -9.73 28.78
N ASP A 206 -16.36 -10.98 28.32
CA ASP A 206 -17.03 -12.09 29.00
C ASP A 206 -16.48 -12.28 30.43
N LEU A 207 -15.14 -12.32 30.58
CA LEU A 207 -14.49 -12.49 31.90
C LEU A 207 -14.76 -11.33 32.86
N ILE A 208 -14.84 -10.10 32.34
CA ILE A 208 -15.13 -8.93 33.16
C ILE A 208 -16.61 -8.88 33.53
N GLU A 209 -17.50 -9.29 32.63
CA GLU A 209 -18.93 -9.44 32.91
C GLU A 209 -19.15 -10.46 34.04
N ASP A 210 -18.55 -11.65 33.94
CA ASP A 210 -18.58 -12.67 35.01
C ASP A 210 -18.09 -12.10 36.36
N GLN A 211 -17.00 -11.33 36.34
CA GLN A 211 -16.46 -10.73 37.57
C GLN A 211 -17.40 -9.66 38.15
N LEU A 212 -18.01 -8.83 37.30
CA LEU A 212 -18.96 -7.82 37.74
C LEU A 212 -20.20 -8.46 38.37
N GLU A 213 -20.70 -9.56 37.78
CA GLU A 213 -21.81 -10.32 38.34
C GLU A 213 -21.48 -10.89 39.73
N ASN A 214 -20.27 -11.44 39.89
CA ASN A 214 -19.78 -11.94 41.18
C ASN A 214 -19.70 -10.85 42.25
N GLU A 215 -19.39 -9.60 41.86
CA GLU A 215 -19.36 -8.43 42.75
C GLU A 215 -20.75 -7.81 42.99
N GLY A 216 -21.82 -8.39 42.42
CA GLY A 216 -23.20 -7.90 42.52
C GLY A 216 -23.45 -6.63 41.70
N LEU A 217 -22.55 -6.30 40.77
CA LEU A 217 -22.69 -5.22 39.81
C LEU A 217 -23.36 -5.76 38.54
N SER A 218 -24.03 -4.89 37.78
CA SER A 218 -24.77 -5.30 36.58
C SER A 218 -24.38 -4.43 35.39
N VAL A 219 -23.98 -5.09 34.31
CA VAL A 219 -23.63 -4.48 33.02
C VAL A 219 -24.80 -3.66 32.45
N ASP A 220 -26.05 -4.11 32.63
CA ASP A 220 -27.23 -3.35 32.22
C ASP A 220 -27.35 -2.00 32.94
N LYS A 221 -27.00 -1.94 34.22
CA LYS A 221 -26.97 -0.68 34.97
C LYS A 221 -25.85 0.23 34.46
N TRP A 222 -24.72 -0.34 34.04
CA TRP A 222 -23.61 0.40 33.45
C TRP A 222 -23.98 1.01 32.09
N ASN A 223 -24.54 0.19 31.19
CA ASN A 223 -24.98 0.61 29.85
C ASN A 223 -26.09 1.67 29.90
N LYS A 224 -27.00 1.62 30.87
CA LYS A 224 -28.01 2.67 31.09
C LYS A 224 -27.42 4.02 31.49
N LYS A 225 -26.26 4.05 32.16
CA LYS A 225 -25.58 5.29 32.56
C LYS A 225 -24.80 5.93 31.41
N GLN A 226 -24.38 5.14 30.41
CA GLN A 226 -23.63 5.62 29.25
C GLN A 226 -24.22 5.09 27.93
N PRO A 227 -25.36 5.64 27.47
CA PRO A 227 -25.97 5.24 26.22
C PRO A 227 -25.03 5.51 25.03
N GLY A 228 -24.80 4.49 24.20
CA GLY A 228 -24.02 4.58 22.96
C GLY A 228 -22.56 4.11 23.06
N LEU A 229 -22.05 3.82 24.26
CA LEU A 229 -20.71 3.23 24.48
C LEU A 229 -20.80 1.76 24.94
N GLY A 230 -21.88 1.10 24.53
CA GLY A 230 -22.39 -0.05 25.26
C GLY A 230 -21.46 -1.26 25.19
N TRP A 231 -21.06 -1.68 26.38
CA TRP A 231 -20.48 -2.98 26.65
C TRP A 231 -21.43 -4.08 26.16
N GLY A 232 -20.94 -5.05 25.40
CA GLY A 232 -21.76 -6.14 24.86
C GLY A 232 -22.77 -5.74 23.76
N VAL A 233 -22.67 -4.56 23.14
CA VAL A 233 -23.58 -4.15 22.04
C VAL A 233 -23.24 -4.83 20.70
N GLY A 234 -22.22 -5.66 20.67
CA GLY A 234 -21.91 -6.55 19.56
C GLY A 234 -20.52 -7.16 19.69
N PHE A 235 -20.26 -8.14 18.85
CA PHE A 235 -18.97 -8.81 18.76
C PHE A 235 -17.95 -7.94 18.03
N TRP A 236 -16.77 -7.76 18.62
CA TRP A 236 -15.69 -6.93 18.06
C TRP A 236 -15.25 -7.41 16.66
N GLU A 237 -15.40 -8.70 16.35
CA GLU A 237 -14.99 -9.33 15.09
C GLU A 237 -16.02 -9.14 13.97
N LYS A 238 -17.26 -8.78 14.27
CA LYS A 238 -18.35 -8.77 13.27
C LYS A 238 -18.05 -7.82 12.11
N ASP A 239 -17.61 -6.61 12.41
CA ASP A 239 -17.25 -5.62 11.38
C ASP A 239 -16.02 -6.04 10.57
N LEU A 240 -15.08 -6.75 11.21
CA LEU A 240 -13.88 -7.27 10.58
C LEU A 240 -14.22 -8.41 9.61
N GLN A 241 -15.10 -9.33 10.00
CA GLN A 241 -15.61 -10.40 9.15
C GLN A 241 -16.32 -9.85 7.92
N LEU A 242 -17.15 -8.81 8.09
CA LEU A 242 -17.80 -8.11 6.96
C LEU A 242 -16.77 -7.48 6.02
N ALA A 243 -15.72 -6.87 6.57
CA ALA A 243 -14.64 -6.29 5.78
C ALA A 243 -13.84 -7.37 5.02
N ASP A 244 -13.50 -8.50 5.63
CA ASP A 244 -12.81 -9.60 4.97
C ASP A 244 -13.67 -10.22 3.85
N ALA A 245 -14.97 -10.45 4.12
CA ALA A 245 -15.92 -10.93 3.13
C ALA A 245 -16.01 -9.98 1.92
N TYR A 246 -16.05 -8.68 2.16
CA TYR A 246 -16.05 -7.67 1.10
C TYR A 246 -14.77 -7.73 0.25
N VAL A 247 -13.59 -7.81 0.87
CA VAL A 247 -12.32 -7.89 0.14
C VAL A 247 -12.21 -9.20 -0.64
N LYS A 248 -12.64 -10.33 -0.07
CA LYS A 248 -12.74 -11.63 -0.76
C LYS A 248 -13.62 -11.51 -2.01
N HIS A 249 -14.80 -10.92 -1.89
CA HIS A 249 -15.71 -10.73 -3.02
C HIS A 249 -15.08 -9.88 -4.13
N LEU A 250 -14.37 -8.80 -3.80
CA LEU A 250 -13.63 -8.01 -4.80
C LEU A 250 -12.54 -8.84 -5.51
N MET A 251 -11.83 -9.70 -4.78
CA MET A 251 -10.78 -10.56 -5.34
C MET A 251 -11.35 -11.65 -6.26
N VAL A 252 -12.53 -12.20 -5.94
CA VAL A 252 -13.24 -13.16 -6.79
C VAL A 252 -13.73 -12.50 -8.07
N ASN A 253 -14.38 -11.34 -7.97
CA ASN A 253 -14.84 -10.58 -9.14
C ASN A 253 -13.71 -10.18 -10.08
N GLU A 254 -12.54 -9.84 -9.53
CA GLU A 254 -11.33 -9.61 -10.33
C GLU A 254 -10.88 -10.87 -11.08
N ALA A 255 -10.87 -12.03 -10.41
CA ALA A 255 -10.49 -13.29 -11.03
C ALA A 255 -11.44 -13.67 -12.18
N LEU A 256 -12.75 -13.49 -12.01
CA LEU A 256 -13.74 -13.71 -13.06
C LEU A 256 -13.49 -12.84 -14.29
N LYS A 257 -13.26 -11.53 -14.09
CA LYS A 257 -12.91 -10.59 -15.17
C LYS A 257 -11.62 -11.00 -15.90
N VAL A 258 -10.63 -11.52 -15.18
CA VAL A 258 -9.39 -12.02 -15.79
C VAL A 258 -9.66 -13.25 -16.66
N VAL A 259 -10.53 -14.17 -16.23
CA VAL A 259 -10.91 -15.34 -17.03
C VAL A 259 -11.62 -14.92 -18.31
N GLU A 260 -12.60 -14.02 -18.23
CA GLU A 260 -13.32 -13.49 -19.40
C GLU A 260 -12.38 -12.81 -20.40
N LEU A 261 -11.48 -11.95 -19.91
CA LEU A 261 -10.47 -11.31 -20.76
C LEU A 261 -9.53 -12.33 -21.38
N SER A 262 -9.18 -13.40 -20.66
CA SER A 262 -8.28 -14.44 -21.17
C SER A 262 -8.90 -15.23 -22.32
N LYS A 263 -10.21 -15.54 -22.24
CA LYS A 263 -10.95 -16.19 -23.33
C LYS A 263 -10.88 -15.36 -24.61
N LYS A 264 -11.22 -14.07 -24.53
CA LYS A 264 -11.14 -13.12 -25.66
C LYS A 264 -9.73 -13.04 -26.25
N GLN A 265 -8.70 -13.03 -25.39
CA GLN A 265 -7.31 -12.99 -25.82
C GLN A 265 -6.89 -14.25 -26.56
N LEU A 266 -7.31 -15.44 -26.11
CA LEU A 266 -7.02 -16.71 -26.77
C LEU A 266 -7.72 -16.81 -28.12
N GLU A 267 -9.00 -16.41 -28.21
CA GLU A 267 -9.74 -16.35 -29.48
C GLU A 267 -9.02 -15.49 -30.53
N ILE A 268 -8.48 -14.33 -30.12
CA ILE A 268 -7.68 -13.48 -31.01
C ILE A 268 -6.41 -14.21 -31.47
N VAL A 269 -5.72 -14.90 -30.55
CA VAL A 269 -4.50 -15.65 -30.87
C VAL A 269 -4.79 -16.75 -31.89
N ASP A 270 -5.91 -17.46 -31.76
CA ASP A 270 -6.26 -18.53 -32.68
C ASP A 270 -6.65 -17.99 -34.06
N LYS A 271 -7.44 -16.91 -34.14
CA LYS A 271 -7.71 -16.19 -35.39
C LYS A 271 -6.43 -15.69 -36.06
N GLU A 272 -5.50 -15.10 -35.30
CA GLU A 272 -4.20 -14.65 -35.81
C GLU A 272 -3.35 -15.84 -36.32
N LYS A 273 -3.41 -17.01 -35.68
CA LYS A 273 -2.71 -18.22 -36.17
C LYS A 273 -3.30 -18.72 -37.49
N GLU A 274 -4.62 -18.72 -37.64
CA GLU A 274 -5.30 -19.17 -38.85
C GLU A 274 -4.91 -18.29 -40.04
N LEU A 275 -5.04 -16.97 -39.88
CA LEU A 275 -4.63 -15.99 -40.90
C LEU A 275 -3.14 -16.13 -41.23
N TRP A 276 -2.29 -16.31 -40.22
CA TRP A 276 -0.87 -16.52 -40.43
C TRP A 276 -0.57 -17.77 -41.27
N LYS A 277 -1.31 -18.88 -41.05
CA LYS A 277 -1.15 -20.11 -41.85
C LYS A 277 -1.55 -19.86 -43.30
N GLN A 278 -2.68 -19.18 -43.55
CA GLN A 278 -3.15 -18.84 -44.90
C GLN A 278 -2.14 -17.97 -45.64
N GLU A 279 -1.72 -16.85 -45.03
CA GLU A 279 -0.75 -15.91 -45.60
C GLU A 279 0.63 -16.54 -45.79
N ARG A 280 1.04 -17.46 -44.91
CA ARG A 280 2.29 -18.23 -45.08
C ARG A 280 2.19 -19.19 -46.27
N GLY A 281 1.03 -19.80 -46.48
CA GLY A 281 0.74 -20.67 -47.62
C GLY A 281 0.83 -19.90 -48.94
N GLN A 282 0.12 -18.76 -49.04
CA GLN A 282 0.15 -17.86 -50.20
C GLN A 282 1.57 -17.40 -50.51
N ARG A 283 2.31 -16.88 -49.52
CA ARG A 283 3.71 -16.48 -49.71
C ARG A 283 4.61 -17.60 -50.21
N ARG A 284 4.36 -18.86 -49.81
CA ARG A 284 5.12 -20.01 -50.33
C ARG A 284 4.75 -20.32 -51.77
N HIS A 285 3.46 -20.20 -52.12
CA HIS A 285 2.95 -20.37 -53.47
C HIS A 285 3.52 -19.30 -54.41
N ASP A 286 3.44 -18.02 -54.04
CA ASP A 286 3.95 -16.89 -54.83
C ASP A 286 5.47 -17.02 -55.06
N LYS A 287 6.22 -17.42 -54.02
CA LYS A 287 7.64 -17.73 -54.15
C LYS A 287 7.93 -18.88 -55.11
N LYS A 288 7.04 -19.87 -55.20
CA LYS A 288 7.19 -20.99 -56.14
C LYS A 288 6.89 -20.54 -57.57
N LEU A 289 5.83 -19.74 -57.78
CA LEU A 289 5.50 -19.14 -59.08
C LEU A 289 6.62 -18.23 -59.58
N ALA A 290 7.09 -17.29 -58.76
CA ALA A 290 8.20 -16.40 -59.13
C ALA A 290 9.50 -17.17 -59.46
N LYS A 291 9.75 -18.31 -58.80
CA LYS A 291 10.87 -19.19 -59.16
C LYS A 291 10.68 -19.90 -60.49
N LEU A 292 9.45 -20.29 -60.83
CA LEU A 292 9.13 -20.89 -62.13
C LEU A 292 9.26 -19.86 -63.24
N GLU A 293 8.72 -18.66 -63.07
CA GLU A 293 8.83 -17.55 -64.04
C GLU A 293 10.29 -17.19 -64.32
N LYS A 294 11.12 -17.08 -63.27
CA LYS A 294 12.57 -16.87 -63.43
C LYS A 294 13.26 -17.99 -64.21
N LYS A 295 12.89 -19.26 -63.95
CA LYS A 295 13.43 -20.40 -64.72
C LYS A 295 12.98 -20.38 -66.18
N PHE A 296 11.76 -19.92 -66.47
CA PHE A 296 11.28 -19.75 -67.84
C PHE A 296 12.03 -18.63 -68.56
N HIS A 297 12.24 -17.47 -67.92
CA HIS A 297 13.01 -16.36 -68.50
C HIS A 297 14.46 -16.74 -68.80
N VAL A 298 15.16 -17.40 -67.86
CA VAL A 298 16.56 -17.83 -68.06
C VAL A 298 16.73 -18.87 -69.19
N LYS A 299 15.68 -19.64 -69.51
CA LYS A 299 15.71 -20.59 -70.63
C LYS A 299 15.46 -19.96 -72.00
N HIS A 300 14.96 -18.72 -72.03
CA HIS A 300 14.60 -18.00 -73.26
C HIS A 300 15.47 -16.76 -73.52
N GLU A 301 16.54 -16.54 -72.74
CA GLU A 301 17.57 -15.56 -73.11
C GLU A 301 18.39 -16.11 -74.30
N PRO A 302 18.35 -15.48 -75.49
CA PRO A 302 19.20 -15.88 -76.60
C PRO A 302 20.67 -15.61 -76.25
N ALA A 303 21.55 -16.55 -76.60
CA ALA A 303 22.99 -16.40 -76.39
C ALA A 303 23.50 -15.09 -77.03
N PRO A 304 24.35 -14.31 -76.34
CA PRO A 304 24.91 -13.10 -76.91
C PRO A 304 25.75 -13.47 -78.13
N ILE A 305 25.45 -12.82 -79.26
CA ILE A 305 26.16 -12.90 -80.55
C ILE A 305 27.51 -12.21 -80.42
#